data_AF-A0A1H7QMB0-F1
#
_entry.id   AF-A0A1H7QMB0-F1
#
_cell.length_a   1.000
_cell.length_b   1.000
_cell.length_c   1.000
_cell.angle_alpha   90.00
_cell.angle_beta   90.00
_cell.angle_gamma   90.00
#
_symmetry.space_group_name_H-M   'P 1'
#
loop_
_entity.id
_entity.type
_entity.pdbx_description
1 polymer ?
#
loop_
_entity_poly.entity_id
_entity_poly.type
_entity_poly.pdbx_seq_one_letter_code
_entity_poly.pdbx_strand_id
1 'polypeptide(L)'
;MLGRPGERHKRQETWSEANPEGRWRRYSREEIVKRDKTSLDIFWLRDQSQGDLENLPEPDDIAADIIENLESGLESFRSVLSTLQA
;
A
#
# COMPACT_ATOMS: atom_id res chain seq x y z
N MET A 1 15.14 1.15 20.90
CA MET A 1 15.90 -0.07 20.54
C MET A 1 15.35 -1.24 21.36
N LEU A 2 14.48 -2.07 20.78
CA LEU A 2 13.76 -3.14 21.49
C LEU A 2 14.63 -4.41 21.61
N GLY A 3 15.51 -4.44 22.61
CA GLY A 3 15.96 -5.69 23.20
C GLY A 3 17.46 -5.80 23.42
N ARG A 4 17.84 -6.12 24.67
CA ARG A 4 19.16 -6.63 25.02
C ARG A 4 19.26 -8.10 24.58
N PRO A 5 20.42 -8.56 24.06
CA PRO A 5 20.65 -9.98 23.81
C PRO A 5 20.38 -10.80 25.10
N GLY A 6 19.60 -11.88 24.99
CA GLY A 6 19.25 -12.76 26.12
C GLY A 6 17.85 -12.56 26.73
N GLU A 7 17.21 -11.41 26.54
CA GLU A 7 15.91 -11.08 27.17
C GLU A 7 14.71 -11.17 26.20
N ARG A 8 14.79 -12.05 25.20
CA ARG A 8 13.75 -12.17 24.16
C ARG A 8 12.37 -12.53 24.74
N HIS A 9 12.34 -13.28 25.84
CA HIS A 9 11.12 -13.68 26.56
C HIS A 9 10.43 -12.53 27.30
N LYS A 10 11.11 -11.40 27.53
CA LYS A 10 10.54 -10.20 28.18
C LYS A 10 9.95 -9.22 27.16
N ARG A 11 10.06 -9.50 25.86
CA ARG A 11 9.53 -8.61 24.82
C ARG A 11 8.01 -8.59 24.90
N GLN A 12 7.45 -7.39 25.01
CA GLN A 12 6.02 -7.17 24.91
C GLN A 12 5.66 -6.84 23.46
N GLU A 13 4.52 -7.36 23.01
CA GLU A 13 3.94 -7.07 21.70
C GLU A 13 3.66 -5.58 21.58
N THR A 14 4.12 -4.97 20.50
CA THR A 14 3.80 -3.58 20.16
C THR A 14 2.61 -3.50 19.21
N TRP A 15 2.28 -4.61 18.55
CA TRP A 15 1.11 -4.75 17.69
C TRP A 15 -0.16 -5.01 18.51
N SER A 16 -1.25 -4.36 18.16
CA SER A 16 -2.60 -4.64 18.63
C SER A 16 -3.61 -4.24 17.55
N GLU A 17 -4.89 -4.62 17.68
CA GLU A 17 -5.93 -4.14 16.76
C GLU A 17 -6.04 -2.61 16.73
N ALA A 18 -5.75 -1.95 17.84
CA ALA A 18 -5.70 -0.48 17.94
C ALA A 18 -4.37 0.11 17.44
N ASN A 19 -3.32 -0.70 17.25
CA ASN A 19 -2.02 -0.29 16.75
C ASN A 19 -1.49 -1.30 15.70
N PRO A 20 -2.08 -1.31 14.49
CA PRO A 20 -1.72 -2.28 13.44
C PRO A 20 -0.28 -2.09 12.93
N GLU A 21 0.32 -0.92 13.16
CA GLU A 21 1.68 -0.55 12.77
C GLU A 21 2.77 -1.07 13.72
N GLY A 22 2.39 -1.80 14.77
CA GLY A 22 3.33 -2.39 15.71
C GLY A 22 4.29 -3.38 15.02
N ARG A 23 5.60 -3.11 15.09
CA ARG A 23 6.64 -3.94 14.47
C ARG A 23 6.94 -5.25 15.22
N TRP A 24 6.35 -5.47 16.38
CA TRP A 24 6.50 -6.71 17.15
C TRP A 24 5.13 -7.32 17.44
N ARG A 25 4.84 -8.45 16.77
CA ARG A 25 3.60 -9.21 16.88
C ARG A 25 3.93 -10.67 17.21
N ARG A 26 3.23 -11.28 18.17
CA ARG A 26 3.37 -12.71 18.48
C ARG A 26 2.30 -13.50 17.74
N TYR A 27 2.66 -14.73 17.37
CA TYR A 27 1.73 -15.74 16.89
C TYR A 27 1.89 -17.00 17.73
N SER A 28 0.77 -17.62 18.09
CA SER A 28 0.72 -18.94 18.71
C SER A 28 0.97 -20.05 17.68
N ARG A 29 1.32 -21.24 18.16
CA ARG A 29 1.55 -22.39 17.29
C ARG A 29 0.29 -22.77 16.52
N GLU A 30 -0.86 -22.70 17.19
CA GLU A 30 -2.16 -23.04 16.63
C GLU A 30 -2.53 -22.12 15.46
N GLU A 31 -2.21 -20.83 15.56
CA GLU A 31 -2.41 -19.86 14.48
C GLU A 31 -1.53 -20.15 13.27
N ILE A 32 -0.27 -20.53 13.49
CA ILE A 32 0.66 -20.86 12.40
C ILE A 32 0.25 -22.15 11.69
N VAL A 33 -0.15 -23.19 12.43
CA VAL A 33 -0.54 -24.49 11.88
C VAL A 33 -1.82 -24.40 11.04
N LYS A 34 -2.74 -23.48 11.38
CA LYS A 34 -3.97 -23.24 10.61
C LYS A 34 -3.73 -22.53 9.28
N ARG A 35 -2.55 -21.93 9.06
CA ARG A 35 -2.21 -21.27 7.80
C ARG A 35 -1.99 -22.29 6.69
N ASP A 36 -2.27 -21.88 5.45
CA ASP A 36 -1.95 -22.69 4.28
C ASP A 36 -0.49 -23.12 4.31
N LYS A 37 -0.26 -24.43 4.16
CA LYS A 37 1.07 -25.08 4.16
C LYS A 37 1.93 -24.81 5.41
N THR A 38 1.35 -24.35 6.52
CA THR A 38 2.13 -23.91 7.70
C THR A 38 3.17 -22.85 7.30
N SER A 39 2.80 -21.95 6.38
CA SER A 39 3.72 -20.93 5.88
C SER A 39 4.13 -19.96 7.00
N LEU A 40 5.44 -19.85 7.21
CA LEU A 40 6.09 -18.89 8.12
C LEU A 40 6.32 -17.52 7.46
N ASP A 41 5.92 -17.38 6.20
CA ASP A 41 5.96 -16.10 5.50
C ASP A 41 4.78 -15.25 5.97
N ILE A 42 5.03 -14.48 7.04
CA ILE A 42 4.00 -13.73 7.79
C ILE A 42 4.35 -12.25 7.74
N PHE A 43 3.50 -11.49 7.04
CA PHE A 43 3.54 -10.03 7.00
C PHE A 43 2.20 -9.48 7.49
N TRP A 44 2.26 -8.37 8.23
CA TRP A 44 1.06 -7.66 8.71
C TRP A 44 1.16 -6.14 8.59
N LEU A 45 2.36 -5.61 8.34
CA LEU A 45 2.56 -4.20 8.03
C LEU A 45 2.25 -4.01 6.54
N ARG A 46 1.38 -3.06 6.22
CA ARG A 46 1.24 -2.58 4.85
C ARG A 46 2.35 -1.56 4.60
N ASP A 47 2.94 -1.61 3.41
CA ASP A 47 3.89 -0.56 3.01
C ASP A 47 3.11 0.72 2.72
N GLN A 48 3.48 1.82 3.37
CA GLN A 48 2.84 3.13 3.17
C GLN A 48 3.13 3.72 1.78
N SER A 49 4.05 3.13 1.01
CA SER A 49 4.23 3.45 -0.41
C SER A 49 3.01 3.10 -1.28
N GLN A 50 2.06 2.31 -0.75
CA GLN A 50 0.78 1.96 -1.38
C GLN A 50 -0.38 2.87 -0.93
N GLY A 51 -0.09 4.07 -0.40
CA GLY A 51 -1.08 5.01 0.12
C GLY A 51 -2.14 5.48 -0.89
N ASP A 52 -1.91 5.30 -2.18
CA ASP A 52 -2.88 5.66 -3.24
C ASP A 52 -3.97 4.62 -3.43
N LEU A 53 -3.79 3.36 -3.01
CA LEU A 53 -4.80 2.30 -3.21
C LEU A 53 -5.94 2.32 -2.20
N GLU A 54 -5.69 2.84 -0.99
CA GLU A 54 -6.73 2.95 0.05
C GLU A 54 -7.52 4.26 -0.01
N ASN A 55 -7.01 5.26 -0.73
CA ASN A 55 -7.67 6.55 -0.98
C ASN A 55 -7.89 6.78 -2.47
N LEU A 56 -8.26 5.73 -3.22
CA LEU A 56 -8.62 5.87 -4.62
C LEU A 56 -9.83 6.81 -4.73
N PRO A 57 -9.79 7.82 -5.62
CA PRO A 57 -10.97 8.61 -5.96
C PRO A 57 -12.09 7.70 -6.47
N GLU A 58 -13.33 8.20 -6.46
CA GLU A 58 -14.44 7.44 -7.02
C GLU A 58 -14.18 7.14 -8.51
N PRO A 59 -14.70 6.02 -9.06
CA PRO A 59 -14.48 5.66 -10.46
C PRO A 59 -14.86 6.77 -11.46
N ASP A 60 -15.87 7.57 -11.11
CA ASP A 60 -16.35 8.68 -11.93
C ASP A 60 -15.34 9.84 -11.96
N ASP A 61 -14.67 10.14 -10.83
CA ASP A 61 -13.61 11.15 -10.76
C ASP A 61 -12.41 10.72 -11.60
N ILE A 62 -12.02 9.44 -11.51
CA ILE A 62 -10.93 8.87 -12.31
C ILE A 62 -11.26 8.94 -13.80
N ALA A 63 -12.51 8.63 -14.19
CA ALA A 63 -12.93 8.70 -15.58
C ALA A 63 -12.90 10.14 -16.11
N ALA A 64 -13.33 11.12 -15.31
CA ALA A 64 -13.28 12.54 -15.66
C ALA A 64 -11.84 13.01 -15.87
N ASP A 65 -10.92 12.69 -14.95
CA ASP A 65 -9.51 13.05 -15.03
C ASP A 65 -8.84 12.46 -16.30
N ILE A 66 -9.19 11.22 -16.67
CA ILE A 66 -8.67 10.59 -17.89
C ILE A 66 -9.15 11.36 -19.12
N ILE A 67 -10.44 11.73 -19.18
CA ILE A 67 -11.00 12.47 -20.31
C ILE A 67 -10.32 13.82 -20.46
N GLU A 68 -10.18 14.59 -19.38
CA GLU A 68 -9.54 15.92 -19.40
C GLU A 68 -8.09 15.85 -19.89
N ASN A 69 -7.33 14.87 -19.40
CA ASN A 69 -5.94 14.68 -19.83
C ASN A 69 -5.84 14.31 -21.32
N LEU A 70 -6.73 13.45 -21.81
CA LEU A 70 -6.77 13.08 -23.23
C LEU A 70 -7.17 14.26 -24.11
N GLU A 71 -8.13 15.08 -23.70
CA GLU A 71 -8.53 16.30 -24.40
C GLU A 71 -7.38 17.31 -24.47
N SER A 72 -6.69 17.55 -23.36
CA SER A 72 -5.51 18.43 -23.30
C SER A 72 -4.38 17.94 -24.21
N GLY A 73 -4.14 16.63 -24.23
CA GLY A 73 -3.16 16.01 -25.12
C GLY A 73 -3.55 16.15 -26.60
N LEU A 74 -4.81 15.92 -26.93
CA LEU A 74 -5.36 16.10 -28.27
C LEU A 74 -5.26 17.55 -28.76
N GLU A 75 -5.57 18.52 -27.89
CA GLU A 75 -5.45 19.94 -28.19
C GLU A 75 -4.00 20.33 -28.48
N SER A 76 -3.05 19.84 -27.67
CA SER A 76 -1.62 20.02 -27.92
C SER A 76 -1.21 19.49 -29.30
N PHE A 77 -1.66 18.29 -29.69
CA PHE A 77 -1.37 17.75 -31.01
C PHE A 77 -2.01 18.56 -32.14
N ARG A 78 -3.26 19.03 -31.96
CA ARG A 78 -3.93 19.90 -32.94
C ARG A 78 -3.20 21.22 -33.13
N SER A 79 -2.71 21.82 -32.04
CA SER A 79 -1.92 23.05 -32.09
C SER A 79 -0.64 22.85 -32.90
N VAL A 80 0.11 21.77 -32.62
CA VAL A 80 1.33 21.43 -33.37
C VAL A 80 1.02 21.22 -34.86
N LEU A 81 -0.06 20.49 -35.18
CA LEU A 81 -0.48 20.27 -36.56
C LEU A 81 -0.81 21.59 -37.29
N SER A 82 -1.53 22.49 -36.62
CA SER A 82 -1.86 23.82 -37.17
C SER A 82 -0.61 24.65 -37.45
N THR A 83 0.42 24.57 -36.60
CA THR A 83 1.70 25.27 -36.82
C THR A 83 2.46 24.71 -38.02
N LEU A 84 2.39 23.40 -38.26
CA LEU A 84 3.07 22.74 -39.39
C LEU A 84 2.38 22.95 -40.74
N GLN A 85 1.09 23.26 -40.74
CA GLN A 85 0.28 23.51 -41.95
C GLN A 85 0.22 24.99 -42.35
N ALA A 86 0.79 25.88 -41.54
CA ALA A 86 0.96 27.31 -41.83
C ALA A 86 2.28 27.57 -42.57
#